data_AF-A0A2M8P5W7-F1
#
_entry.id   AF-A0A2M8P5W7-F1
#
_cell.length_a   1.000
_cell.length_b   1.000
_cell.length_c   1.000
_cell.angle_alpha   90.00
_cell.angle_beta   90.00
_cell.angle_gamma   90.00
#
_symmetry.space_group_name_H-M   'P 1'
#
loop_
_entity.id
_entity.type
_entity.pdbx_description
1 polymer ?
#
loop_
_entity_poly.entity_id
_entity_poly.type
_entity_poly.pdbx_seq_one_letter_code
_entity_poly.pdbx_strand_id
1 'polypeptide(L)' 'DFAAKPSQVAVLYPRGALPARRLILVGLGKREALTVDVLRRAVVAGIQKAHDLKASSLASTLHGRGSALSPETCAQAY' A
#
# COMPACT_ATOMS: atom_id res chain seq x y z
N ASP A 1 8.71 14.52 -3.22
CA ASP A 1 9.51 13.63 -2.34
C ASP A 1 9.00 12.21 -2.14
N PHE A 2 8.28 11.62 -3.10
CA PHE A 2 7.95 10.19 -3.06
C PHE A 2 8.33 9.56 -4.39
N ALA A 3 9.39 8.74 -4.39
CA ALA A 3 9.93 8.13 -5.61
C ALA A 3 9.27 6.77 -5.93
N ALA A 4 8.30 6.36 -5.09
CA ALA A 4 7.60 5.08 -5.20
C ALA A 4 8.54 3.87 -5.30
N LYS A 5 9.72 3.92 -4.67
CA LYS A 5 10.64 2.77 -4.63
C LYS A 5 9.97 1.59 -3.92
N PRO A 6 10.31 0.33 -4.27
CA PRO A 6 9.77 -0.84 -3.58
C PRO A 6 9.88 -0.71 -2.06
N SER A 7 8.78 -0.93 -1.35
CA SER A 7 8.65 -0.83 0.10
C SER A 7 8.94 0.55 0.71
N GLN A 8 9.01 1.62 -0.09
CA GLN A 8 9.10 2.99 0.43
C GLN A 8 7.76 3.39 1.06
N VAL A 9 7.75 3.76 2.35
CA VAL A 9 6.52 4.14 3.05
C VAL A 9 6.48 5.64 3.31
N ALA A 10 5.34 6.28 3.01
CA ALA A 10 5.07 7.66 3.37
C ALA A 10 3.71 7.78 4.07
N VAL A 11 3.61 8.69 5.03
CA VAL A 11 2.37 8.96 5.78
C VAL A 11 1.92 10.37 5.46
N LEU A 12 0.74 10.48 4.86
CA LEU A 12 0.10 11.75 4.54
C LEU A 12 -1.07 12.01 5.48
N TYR A 13 -1.30 13.29 5.75
CA TYR A 13 -2.43 13.74 6.56
C TYR A 13 -3.39 14.47 5.62
N PRO A 14 -4.53 13.86 5.24
CA PRO A 14 -5.40 14.41 4.20
C PRO A 14 -6.21 15.64 4.67
N ARG A 15 -6.12 16.06 5.93
CA ARG A 15 -6.68 17.32 6.48
C ARG A 15 -8.12 17.61 6.02
N GLY A 16 -8.99 16.60 6.04
CA GLY A 16 -10.41 16.71 5.67
C GLY A 16 -10.74 16.36 4.20
N ALA A 17 -9.75 16.17 3.33
CA ALA A 17 -9.97 15.71 1.96
C ALA A 17 -10.44 14.24 1.87
N LEU A 18 -10.20 13.45 2.93
CA LEU A 18 -10.66 12.08 3.06
C LEU A 18 -11.17 11.84 4.49
N PRO A 19 -12.15 10.94 4.69
CA PRO A 19 -12.60 10.54 6.03
C PRO A 19 -11.49 9.90 6.89
N ALA A 20 -10.46 9.32 6.25
CA ALA A 20 -9.33 8.72 6.94
C ALA A 20 -8.44 9.79 7.59
N ARG A 21 -8.08 9.60 8.87
CA ARG A 21 -7.20 10.53 9.61
C ARG A 21 -5.77 10.58 9.08
N ARG A 22 -5.29 9.47 8.52
CA ARG A 22 -3.93 9.28 7.99
C ARG A 22 -4.02 8.40 6.75
N LEU A 23 -3.22 8.70 5.74
CA LEU A 23 -3.08 7.91 4.53
C LEU A 23 -1.66 7.36 4.49
N ILE A 24 -1.52 6.04 4.39
CA ILE A 24 -0.23 5.37 4.26
C ILE A 24 -0.05 5.02 2.78
N LEU A 25 1.01 5.55 2.17
CA LEU A 25 1.43 5.23 0.82
C LEU A 25 2.60 4.26 0.88
N VAL A 26 2.54 3.19 0.10
CA VAL A 26 3.64 2.23 -0.04
C VAL A 26 4.05 2.17 -1.50
N GLY A 27 5.34 2.37 -1.76
CA GLY A 27 5.92 2.32 -3.09
C GLY A 27 6.04 0.89 -3.57
N LEU A 28 5.56 0.63 -4.78
CA LEU A 28 5.62 -0.68 -5.42
C LEU A 28 6.79 -0.82 -6.40
N GLY A 29 7.51 0.26 -6.68
CA GLY A 29 8.51 0.32 -7.73
C GLY A 29 7.90 0.52 -9.11
N LYS A 30 8.67 0.15 -10.13
CA LYS A 30 8.26 0.24 -11.54
C LYS A 30 7.15 -0.77 -11.83
N ARG A 31 6.18 -0.38 -12.67
CA ARG A 31 5.02 -1.22 -13.00
C ARG A 31 5.43 -2.54 -13.65
N GLU A 32 6.45 -2.51 -14.49
CA GLU A 32 6.94 -3.67 -15.26
C GLU A 32 7.65 -4.69 -14.36
N ALA A 33 8.12 -4.27 -13.19
CA ALA A 33 8.77 -5.11 -12.19
C ALA A 33 7.81 -5.53 -11.06
N LEU A 34 6.51 -5.27 -11.19
CA LEU A 34 5.52 -5.63 -10.19
C LEU A 34 5.32 -7.14 -10.15
N THR A 35 5.60 -7.74 -9.01
CA THR A 35 5.40 -9.17 -8.75
C THR A 35 4.53 -9.37 -7.50
N VAL A 36 4.00 -10.59 -7.33
CA VAL A 36 3.24 -10.96 -6.13
C VAL A 36 4.06 -10.76 -4.86
N ASP A 37 5.37 -11.05 -4.91
CA ASP A 37 6.25 -10.87 -3.75
C ASP A 37 6.45 -9.40 -3.38
N VAL A 38 6.57 -8.53 -4.39
CA VAL A 38 6.62 -7.07 -4.17
C VAL A 38 5.30 -6.60 -3.55
N LEU A 39 4.16 -7.10 -4.04
CA LEU A 39 2.84 -6.78 -3.51
C LEU A 39 2.72 -7.20 -2.03
N ARG A 40 3.07 -8.44 -1.71
CA ARG A 40 3.03 -8.98 -0.34
C ARG A 40 3.92 -8.18 0.61
N ARG A 41 5.15 -7.86 0.19
CA ARG A 41 6.06 -7.01 0.97
C ARG A 41 5.49 -5.61 1.19
N ALA A 42 4.80 -5.06 0.19
CA ALA A 42 4.17 -3.75 0.32
C ALA A 42 2.99 -3.77 1.30
N VAL A 43 2.17 -4.83 1.28
CA VAL A 43 1.09 -5.04 2.27
C VAL A 43 1.67 -5.10 3.68
N VAL A 44 2.69 -5.94 3.90
CA VAL A 44 3.36 -6.06 5.20
C VAL A 44 3.92 -4.72 5.68
N ALA A 45 4.60 -3.97 4.81
CA ALA A 45 5.14 -2.65 5.17
C ALA A 45 4.04 -1.64 5.54
N GLY A 46 2.91 -1.66 4.82
CA GLY A 46 1.75 -0.81 5.12
C GLY A 46 1.10 -1.15 6.46
N ILE A 47 0.90 -2.45 6.73
CA ILE A 47 0.32 -2.95 7.99
C ILE A 47 1.25 -2.63 9.16
N GLN A 48 2.55 -2.89 9.03
CA GLN A 48 3.53 -2.58 10.06
C GLN A 48 3.50 -1.08 10.39
N LYS A 49 3.45 -0.22 9.36
CA LYS A 49 3.36 1.22 9.60
C LYS A 49 2.05 1.62 10.29
N ALA A 50 0.93 1.01 9.93
CA ALA A 50 -0.35 1.26 10.58
C ALA A 50 -0.33 0.84 12.06
N HIS A 51 0.29 -0.29 12.36
CA HIS A 51 0.52 -0.77 13.72
C HIS A 51 1.39 0.20 14.53
N ASP A 52 2.51 0.66 13.98
CA ASP A 52 3.39 1.63 14.64
C ASP A 52 2.68 2.96 14.96
N LEU A 53 1.73 3.35 14.10
CA LEU A 53 0.88 4.53 14.27
C LEU A 53 -0.33 4.31 15.18
N LYS A 54 -0.45 3.11 15.77
CA LYS A 54 -1.57 2.68 16.62
C LYS A 54 -2.92 2.92 15.96
N ALA A 55 -3.02 2.62 14.67
CA ALA A 55 -4.28 2.73 13.95
C ALA A 55 -5.28 1.70 14.48
N SER A 56 -6.49 2.15 14.84
CA SER A 56 -7.56 1.28 15.33
C SER A 56 -8.31 0.55 14.22
N SER A 57 -8.24 1.07 12.99
CA SER A 57 -8.82 0.46 11.79
C SER A 57 -7.96 0.78 10.57
N LEU A 58 -7.99 -0.10 9.59
CA LEU A 58 -7.29 0.03 8.32
C LEU A 58 -8.23 -0.36 7.17
N ALA A 59 -8.19 0.43 6.09
CA ALA A 59 -8.73 0.05 4.80
C ALA A 59 -7.59 0.09 3.77
N SER A 60 -7.55 -0.87 2.85
CA SER A 60 -6.51 -0.94 1.82
C SER A 60 -7.12 -1.00 0.42
N THR A 61 -6.53 -0.26 -0.52
CA THR A 61 -6.96 -0.22 -1.92
C THR A 61 -6.06 -1.08 -2.82
N LEU A 62 -5.25 -1.96 -2.23
CA LEU A 62 -4.24 -2.79 -2.89
C LEU A 62 -4.84 -3.94 -3.74
N HIS A 63 -6.16 -3.89 -3.98
CA HIS A 63 -6.98 -4.85 -4.74
C HIS A 63 -6.75 -4.81 -6.27
N GLY A 64 -5.54 -4.55 -6.72
CA GLY A 64 -5.16 -4.72 -8.14
C GLY A 64 -5.87 -3.82 -9.16
N ARG A 65 -6.74 -2.88 -8.78
CA ARG A 65 -7.38 -1.94 -9.73
C ARG A 65 -6.29 -1.12 -10.44
N GLY A 66 -6.04 -1.45 -11.71
CA GLY A 66 -5.01 -0.83 -12.55
C GLY A 66 -3.61 -1.46 -12.45
N SER A 67 -3.47 -2.62 -11.80
CA SER A 67 -2.23 -3.40 -11.80
C SER A 67 -2.18 -4.36 -13.00
N ALA A 68 -0.98 -4.79 -13.40
CA ALA A 68 -0.80 -5.82 -14.43
C ALA A 68 -1.15 -7.25 -13.93
N LEU A 69 -1.56 -7.39 -12.67
CA LEU A 69 -1.84 -8.67 -12.01
C LEU A 69 -3.34 -8.96 -12.02
N SER A 70 -3.71 -10.23 -12.17
CA SER A 70 -5.11 -10.64 -12.11
C SER A 70 -5.69 -10.43 -10.70
N PRO A 71 -7.02 -10.24 -10.56
CA PRO A 71 -7.67 -10.11 -9.26
C PRO A 71 -7.38 -11.29 -8.32
N GLU A 72 -7.36 -12.51 -8.86
CA GLU A 72 -7.08 -13.75 -8.13
C GLU A 72 -5.64 -13.74 -7.60
N THR A 73 -4.71 -13.27 -8.42
CA THR A 73 -3.29 -13.15 -8.06
C THR A 73 -3.07 -12.10 -6.96
N CYS A 74 -3.87 -11.03 -6.97
CA CYS A 74 -3.82 -10.01 -5.93
C CYS A 74 -4.39 -10.53 -4.60
N ALA A 75 -5.45 -11.36 -4.64
CA ALA A 75 -6.04 -11.95 -3.44
C ALA A 75 -5.07 -12.87 -2.69
N GLN A 76 -4.20 -13.59 -3.41
CA GLN A 76 -3.16 -14.46 -2.83
C GLN A 76 -2.01 -13.70 -2.15
N ALA A 77 -1.93 -12.38 -2.30
CA ALA A 77 -0.89 -11.55 -1.70
C ALA A 77 -1.29 -10.91 -0.37
N TYR A 78 -2.57 -11.01 0.01
CA TYR A 78 -3.13 -10.58 1.29
C TYR A 78 -3.03 -11.68 2.34
#